data_AF-A0A9Q4PUW2-F1
#
_entry.id   AF-A0A9Q4PUW2-F1
#
_cell.length_a   1.000
_cell.length_b   1.000
_cell.length_c   1.000
_cell.angle_alpha   90.00
_cell.angle_beta   90.00
_cell.angle_gamma   90.00
#
_symmetry.space_group_name_H-M   'P 1'
#
loop_
_entity.id
_entity.type
_entity.pdbx_description
1 polymer ?
#
loop_
_entity_poly.entity_id
_entity_poly.type
_entity_poly.pdbx_seq_one_letter_code
_entity_poly.pdbx_strand_id
1 'polypeptide(L)'
;MKNLVKIMIFIGIVCFVNLNAKENDILSGGVEAKMPKTGEEIYNYWCLPCHGANMPGTNALQALYQGSIPAELTKRDDLNPELVEYFVREGKHSMPFFRKVEINDEELKALGEYLSK
;
A
#
# COMPACT_ATOMS: atom_id res chain seq x y z
N MET A 1 -46.21 -26.49 -31.35
CA MET A 1 -45.98 -26.25 -29.90
C MET A 1 -44.63 -26.76 -29.36
N LYS A 2 -43.71 -27.32 -30.18
CA LYS A 2 -42.41 -27.84 -29.68
C LYS A 2 -41.22 -26.88 -29.83
N ASN A 3 -41.40 -25.77 -30.56
CA ASN A 3 -40.30 -24.84 -30.89
C ASN A 3 -40.35 -23.49 -30.14
N LEU A 4 -41.47 -23.17 -29.45
CA LEU A 4 -41.52 -21.99 -28.56
C LEU A 4 -40.89 -22.25 -27.18
N VAL A 5 -40.95 -23.49 -26.69
CA VAL A 5 -40.39 -23.85 -25.37
C VAL A 5 -38.86 -23.79 -25.36
N LYS A 6 -38.19 -24.02 -26.50
CA LYS A 6 -36.73 -23.97 -26.61
C LYS A 6 -36.16 -22.55 -26.59
N ILE A 7 -36.92 -21.54 -27.05
CA ILE A 7 -36.48 -20.13 -27.06
C ILE A 7 -36.53 -19.55 -25.63
N MET A 8 -37.50 -19.96 -24.81
CA MET A 8 -37.57 -19.54 -23.41
C MET A 8 -36.51 -20.17 -22.49
N ILE A 9 -35.90 -21.29 -22.90
CA ILE A 9 -34.82 -21.94 -22.13
C ILE A 9 -33.45 -21.29 -22.44
N PHE A 10 -33.23 -20.77 -23.66
CA PHE A 10 -31.96 -20.12 -24.01
C PHE A 10 -31.82 -18.68 -23.49
N ILE A 11 -32.94 -17.96 -23.27
CA ILE A 11 -32.91 -16.63 -22.65
C ILE A 11 -32.68 -16.73 -21.13
N GLY A 12 -33.14 -17.82 -20.49
CA GLY A 12 -33.00 -18.03 -19.05
C GLY A 12 -31.60 -18.37 -18.55
N ILE A 13 -30.70 -18.84 -19.42
CA ILE A 13 -29.30 -19.16 -19.05
C ILE A 13 -28.40 -17.92 -19.08
N VAL A 14 -28.77 -16.88 -19.86
CA VAL A 14 -27.98 -15.64 -19.97
C VAL A 14 -28.22 -14.69 -18.79
N CYS A 15 -29.22 -14.94 -17.94
CA CYS A 15 -29.43 -14.18 -16.69
C CYS A 15 -28.73 -14.79 -15.46
N PHE A 16 -28.02 -15.92 -15.61
CA PHE A 16 -27.22 -16.53 -14.54
C PHE A 16 -25.74 -16.11 -14.55
N VAL A 17 -25.39 -15.01 -15.23
CA VAL A 17 -24.08 -14.38 -15.07
C VAL A 17 -24.10 -13.38 -13.92
N ASN A 18 -23.31 -13.70 -12.90
CA ASN A 18 -22.81 -12.83 -11.83
C ASN A 18 -23.73 -12.51 -10.64
N LEU A 19 -24.02 -13.54 -9.82
CA LEU A 19 -24.05 -13.34 -8.36
C LEU A 19 -22.58 -13.26 -7.85
N ASN A 20 -21.93 -12.13 -8.09
CA ASN A 20 -20.79 -11.65 -7.31
C ASN A 20 -20.84 -10.13 -7.17
N ALA A 21 -22.05 -9.55 -7.25
CA ALA A 21 -22.28 -8.21 -6.78
C ALA A 21 -22.24 -8.27 -5.25
N LYS A 22 -21.13 -7.79 -4.67
CA LYS A 22 -21.05 -7.45 -3.26
C LYS A 22 -22.21 -6.49 -2.96
N GLU A 23 -23.26 -7.00 -2.32
CA GLU A 23 -24.11 -6.17 -1.49
C GLU A 23 -23.19 -5.54 -0.45
N ASN A 24 -23.20 -4.21 -0.40
CA ASN A 24 -22.89 -3.31 0.72
C ASN A 24 -22.35 -2.01 0.10
N ASP A 25 -23.23 -1.05 -0.21
CA ASP A 25 -22.94 0.39 -0.05
C ASP A 25 -24.11 1.25 -0.50
N ILE A 26 -25.13 1.34 0.35
CA ILE A 26 -26.15 2.40 0.28
C ILE A 26 -26.08 3.31 1.53
N LEU A 27 -25.14 3.05 2.46
CA LEU A 27 -24.98 3.83 3.71
C LEU A 27 -23.57 4.36 3.99
N SER A 28 -22.59 4.15 3.10
CA SER A 28 -21.23 4.67 3.31
C SER A 28 -21.12 6.13 2.87
N GLY A 29 -21.74 7.02 3.66
CA GLY A 29 -21.53 8.48 3.62
C GLY A 29 -20.22 8.91 4.29
N GLY A 30 -19.25 8.01 4.40
CA GLY A 30 -17.89 8.30 4.81
C GLY A 30 -16.97 7.66 3.79
N VAL A 31 -16.03 8.41 3.25
CA VAL A 31 -14.94 7.80 2.47
C VAL A 31 -14.23 6.84 3.43
N GLU A 32 -14.50 5.54 3.35
CA GLU A 32 -13.64 4.54 3.98
C GLU A 32 -12.27 4.73 3.34
N ALA A 33 -11.37 5.39 4.06
CA ALA A 33 -9.97 5.41 3.68
C ALA A 33 -9.52 3.94 3.72
N LYS A 34 -9.40 3.33 2.54
CA LYS A 34 -8.88 1.98 2.40
C LYS A 34 -7.47 2.00 2.99
N MET A 35 -7.32 1.43 4.19
CA MET A 35 -6.02 1.26 4.83
C MET A 35 -5.03 0.63 3.82
N PRO A 36 -3.82 1.19 3.66
CA PRO A 36 -2.77 0.60 2.82
C PRO A 36 -2.55 -0.86 3.22
N LYS A 37 -2.54 -1.79 2.27
CA LYS A 37 -2.50 -3.24 2.56
C LYS A 37 -1.17 -3.88 2.21
N THR A 38 -0.40 -3.29 1.31
CA THR A 38 0.93 -3.79 0.91
C THR A 38 2.04 -2.87 1.40
N GLY A 39 3.26 -3.38 1.53
CA GLY A 39 4.42 -2.56 1.87
C GLY A 39 4.65 -1.39 0.91
N GLU A 40 4.35 -1.58 -0.37
CA GLU A 40 4.39 -0.51 -1.38
C GLU A 40 3.30 0.55 -1.14
N GLU A 41 2.06 0.15 -0.87
CA GLU A 41 0.96 1.09 -0.56
C GLU A 41 1.30 1.90 0.71
N ILE A 42 1.86 1.25 1.74
CA ILE A 42 2.29 1.89 2.99
C ILE A 42 3.42 2.89 2.72
N TYR A 43 4.44 2.48 1.95
CA TYR A 43 5.54 3.36 1.56
C TYR A 43 5.04 4.58 0.80
N ASN A 44 4.17 4.38 -0.19
CA ASN A 44 3.62 5.46 -1.01
C ASN A 44 2.78 6.45 -0.20
N TYR A 45 2.03 5.97 0.78
CA TYR A 45 1.18 6.82 1.61
C TYR A 45 1.98 7.58 2.68
N TRP A 46 2.82 6.89 3.45
CA TRP A 46 3.49 7.47 4.62
C TRP A 46 4.90 8.00 4.34
N CYS A 47 5.68 7.32 3.50
CA CYS A 47 7.11 7.57 3.38
C CYS A 47 7.45 8.45 2.18
N LEU A 48 6.81 8.19 1.03
CA LEU A 48 7.07 8.86 -0.24
C LEU A 48 6.95 10.40 -0.17
N PRO A 49 6.04 11.02 0.61
CA PRO A 49 5.98 12.48 0.72
C PRO A 49 7.29 13.12 1.21
N CYS A 50 8.12 12.38 1.96
CA CYS A 50 9.44 12.85 2.42
C CYS A 50 10.61 12.13 1.74
N HIS A 51 10.42 10.89 1.30
CA HIS A 51 11.47 10.02 0.71
C HIS A 51 11.32 9.80 -0.81
N GLY A 52 10.44 10.55 -1.47
CA GLY A 52 10.38 10.64 -2.93
C GLY A 52 11.57 11.39 -3.53
N ALA A 53 11.68 11.36 -4.86
CA ALA A 53 12.73 12.09 -5.56
C ALA A 53 12.67 13.60 -5.24
N ASN A 54 13.82 14.18 -4.90
CA ASN A 54 13.98 15.59 -4.49
C ASN A 54 13.20 16.02 -3.24
N MET A 55 12.66 15.07 -2.45
CA MET A 55 11.97 15.38 -1.19
C MET A 55 12.97 15.54 -0.03
N PRO A 56 12.57 16.21 1.07
CA PRO A 56 13.50 16.57 2.15
C PRO A 56 14.28 15.40 2.75
N GLY A 57 13.65 14.25 2.96
CA GLY A 57 14.30 13.04 3.48
C GLY A 57 15.35 12.49 2.52
N THR A 58 15.02 12.41 1.23
CA THR A 58 15.97 12.00 0.18
C THR A 58 17.15 12.96 0.07
N ASN A 59 16.90 14.27 0.09
CA ASN A 59 17.97 15.27 0.01
C ASN A 59 18.89 15.23 1.24
N ALA A 60 18.33 14.98 2.43
CA ALA A 60 19.11 14.80 3.66
C ALA A 60 19.99 13.54 3.57
N LEU A 61 19.46 12.43 3.07
CA LEU A 61 20.25 11.19 2.84
C LEU A 61 21.35 11.42 1.80
N GLN A 62 21.06 12.14 0.72
CA GLN A 62 22.05 12.50 -0.30
C GLN A 62 23.19 13.35 0.28
N ALA A 63 22.88 14.31 1.15
CA ALA A 63 23.90 15.12 1.82
C ALA A 63 24.73 14.30 2.83
N LEU A 64 24.09 13.37 3.54
CA LEU A 64 24.75 12.50 4.51
C LEU A 64 25.73 11.52 3.85
N TYR A 65 25.26 10.82 2.81
CA TYR A 65 26.02 9.74 2.18
C TYR A 65 26.83 10.18 0.96
N GLN A 66 26.57 11.37 0.40
CA GLN A 66 27.34 11.94 -0.71
C GLN A 66 27.50 10.98 -1.91
N GLY A 67 26.48 10.13 -2.14
CA GLY A 67 26.47 9.15 -3.23
C GLY A 67 27.18 7.83 -2.94
N SER A 68 27.71 7.61 -1.73
CA SER A 68 28.28 6.31 -1.33
C SER A 68 27.24 5.19 -1.32
N ILE A 69 25.97 5.55 -1.07
CA ILE A 69 24.79 4.69 -1.23
C ILE A 69 23.64 5.51 -1.85
N PRO A 70 22.66 4.86 -2.50
CA PRO A 70 21.48 5.54 -3.04
C PRO A 70 20.69 6.28 -1.95
N ALA A 71 20.32 7.53 -2.21
CA ALA A 71 19.51 8.31 -1.28
C ALA A 71 18.03 7.92 -1.29
N GLU A 72 17.51 7.46 -2.44
CA GLU A 72 16.14 6.95 -2.56
C GLU A 72 16.03 5.57 -1.90
N LEU A 73 15.13 5.43 -0.91
CA LEU A 73 15.02 4.22 -0.10
C LEU A 73 14.73 2.97 -0.94
N THR A 74 13.89 3.08 -1.97
CA THR A 74 13.54 1.96 -2.85
C THR A 74 14.67 1.51 -3.77
N LYS A 75 15.79 2.25 -3.84
CA LYS A 75 16.98 1.90 -4.62
C LYS A 75 18.11 1.32 -3.76
N ARG A 76 17.93 1.26 -2.44
CA ARG A 76 18.90 0.69 -1.51
C ARG A 76 18.82 -0.82 -1.47
N ASP A 77 19.95 -1.45 -1.18
CA ASP A 77 20.17 -2.89 -1.02
C ASP A 77 20.71 -3.24 0.38
N ASP A 78 20.85 -2.24 1.26
CA ASP A 78 21.36 -2.37 2.62
C ASP A 78 20.28 -2.22 3.70
N LEU A 79 19.01 -2.13 3.29
CA LEU A 79 17.88 -2.07 4.21
C LEU A 79 17.43 -3.48 4.60
N ASN A 80 17.16 -3.68 5.88
CA ASN A 80 16.55 -4.89 6.41
C ASN A 80 15.33 -4.51 7.29
N PRO A 81 14.45 -5.47 7.63
CA PRO A 81 13.21 -5.15 8.35
C PRO A 81 13.44 -4.53 9.72
N GLU A 82 14.46 -4.96 10.46
CA GLU A 82 14.80 -4.42 11.79
C GLU A 82 15.26 -2.96 11.70
N LEU A 83 16.05 -2.62 10.68
CA LEU A 83 16.51 -1.25 10.44
C LEU A 83 15.36 -0.34 10.03
N VAL A 84 14.45 -0.83 9.20
CA VAL A 84 13.23 -0.09 8.81
C VAL A 84 12.35 0.14 10.03
N GLU A 85 12.13 -0.90 10.84
CA GLU A 85 11.36 -0.80 12.08
C GLU A 85 11.94 0.25 13.02
N TYR A 86 13.26 0.21 13.26
CA TYR A 86 13.92 1.17 14.12
C TYR A 86 13.63 2.62 13.71
N PHE A 87 13.82 2.97 12.43
CA PHE A 87 13.57 4.35 11.99
C PHE A 87 12.09 4.72 11.96
N VAL A 88 11.19 3.78 11.67
CA VAL A 88 9.74 4.04 11.71
C VAL A 88 9.27 4.26 13.15
N ARG A 89 9.81 3.53 14.12
CA ARG A 89 9.39 3.60 15.53
C ARG A 89 10.07 4.70 16.34
N GLU A 90 11.31 5.04 16.01
CA GLU A 90 12.09 6.03 16.76
C GLU A 90 12.20 7.38 16.03
N GLY A 91 12.00 7.40 14.71
CA GLY A 91 12.28 8.57 13.88
C GLY A 91 13.78 8.90 13.86
N LYS A 92 14.14 10.00 13.19
CA LYS A 92 15.52 10.52 13.17
C LYS A 92 15.56 11.97 12.75
N HIS A 93 16.08 12.85 13.61
CA HIS A 93 16.17 14.29 13.35
C HIS A 93 14.79 14.87 12.96
N SER A 94 14.62 15.30 11.70
CA SER A 94 13.36 15.83 11.18
C SER A 94 12.39 14.75 10.69
N MET A 95 12.81 13.48 10.64
CA MET A 95 11.90 12.35 10.35
C MET A 95 11.11 12.03 11.63
N PRO A 96 9.77 12.18 11.63
CA PRO A 96 8.93 11.82 12.77
C PRO A 96 8.86 10.30 12.94
N PHE A 97 8.55 9.85 14.16
CA PHE A 97 8.18 8.45 14.41
C PHE A 97 6.69 8.22 14.11
N PHE A 98 6.34 6.98 13.75
CA PHE A 98 4.96 6.53 13.51
C PHE A 98 4.46 5.67 14.67
N ARG A 99 3.27 6.01 15.18
CA ARG A 99 2.59 5.23 16.21
C ARG A 99 1.98 3.96 15.60
N LYS A 100 1.69 2.97 16.45
CA LYS A 100 1.00 1.74 16.05
C LYS A 100 -0.41 1.96 15.48
N VAL A 101 -1.02 3.11 15.77
CA VAL A 101 -2.31 3.51 15.18
C VAL A 101 -2.19 4.09 13.77
N GLU A 102 -0.97 4.48 13.36
CA GLU A 102 -0.67 5.02 12.03
C GLU A 102 -0.09 3.93 11.12
N ILE A 103 0.86 3.16 11.65
CA ILE A 103 1.44 1.97 11.01
C ILE A 103 1.50 0.87 12.09
N ASN A 104 0.61 -0.12 12.01
CA ASN A 104 0.58 -1.24 12.96
C ASN A 104 1.76 -2.22 12.73
N ASP A 105 1.85 -3.28 13.51
CA ASP A 105 3.02 -4.18 13.47
C ASP A 105 3.03 -5.05 12.19
N GLU A 106 1.86 -5.48 11.71
CA GLU A 106 1.71 -6.22 10.46
C GLU A 106 2.05 -5.36 9.23
N GLU A 107 1.59 -4.11 9.22
CA GLU A 107 1.92 -3.10 8.20
C GLU A 107 3.40 -2.78 8.21
N LEU A 108 4.00 -2.58 9.39
CA LEU A 108 5.43 -2.31 9.50
C LEU A 108 6.27 -3.49 8.99
N LYS A 109 5.84 -4.73 9.29
CA LYS A 109 6.48 -5.91 8.72
C LYS A 109 6.40 -5.90 7.19
N ALA A 110 5.24 -5.65 6.60
CA ALA A 110 5.07 -5.58 5.15
C ALA A 110 5.91 -4.46 4.51
N LEU A 111 6.00 -3.30 5.16
CA LEU A 111 6.87 -2.19 4.74
C LEU A 111 8.36 -2.57 4.80
N GLY A 112 8.77 -3.23 5.88
CA GLY A 112 10.12 -3.75 6.05
C GLY A 112 10.48 -4.73 4.94
N GLU A 113 9.61 -5.70 4.66
CA GLU A 113 9.78 -6.67 3.56
C GLU A 113 9.86 -5.99 2.18
N TYR A 114 9.05 -4.95 1.94
CA TYR A 114 9.07 -4.21 0.67
C TYR A 114 10.37 -3.44 0.44
N LEU A 115 10.92 -2.82 1.49
CA LEU A 115 12.16 -2.02 1.41
C LEU A 115 13.43 -2.87 1.51
N SER A 116 13.34 -4.09 2.02
CA SER A 116 14.48 -4.99 2.12
C SER A 116 14.75 -5.65 0.77
N LYS A 117 16.01 -5.66 0.34
CA LYS A 117 16.45 -6.25 -0.93
C LYS A 117 17.70 -7.10 -0.75
#